data_AF-A0A7V3JA36-F1
#
_entry.id   AF-A0A7V3JA36-F1
#
_cell.length_a   1.000
_cell.length_b   1.000
_cell.length_c   1.000
_cell.angle_alpha   90.00
_cell.angle_beta   90.00
_cell.angle_gamma   90.00
#
_symmetry.space_group_name_H-M   'P 1'
#
loop_
_entity.id
_entity.type
_entity.pdbx_description
1 polymer ?
#
loop_
_entity_poly.entity_id
_entity_poly.type
_entity_poly.pdbx_seq_one_letter_code
_entity_poly.pdbx_strand_id
1 'polypeptide(L)'
;EIKKRAAKKQRTLVTTLTIRMAEDLTDYLTEQGLKVAYLHHQIDTLERPEILRDLRSGIYDVVVGINLLREGLDLPEVSLVAILDADKESFLRSESALIQVMGRAARHIEGKVIMYADTISSSMKKAISETERRRKIQIEYNKKHHIIPSSIKKAVAAVFAPAPPISEVPILDTKKIPPDEIKRIIKDLTNQMNLAAQNLEFEKAALLRDQIKKLKQLDSKREI
;
A
#
# COMPACT_ATOMS: atom_id res chain seq x y z
N GLU A 1 -7.01 -17.08 -15.31
CA GLU A 1 -5.63 -16.70 -14.92
C GLU A 1 -5.49 -16.38 -13.43
N ILE A 2 -6.34 -15.53 -12.86
CA ILE A 2 -6.27 -15.07 -11.47
C ILE A 2 -6.16 -16.23 -10.46
N LYS A 3 -7.02 -17.26 -10.57
CA LYS A 3 -6.95 -18.47 -9.72
C LYS A 3 -5.57 -19.16 -9.74
N LYS A 4 -4.88 -19.16 -10.89
CA LYS A 4 -3.52 -19.73 -11.02
C LYS A 4 -2.48 -18.91 -10.25
N ARG A 5 -2.65 -17.58 -10.20
CA ARG A 5 -1.77 -16.66 -9.45
C ARG A 5 -1.99 -16.80 -7.95
N ALA A 6 -3.25 -16.83 -7.51
CA ALA A 6 -3.61 -17.07 -6.12
C ALA A 6 -3.04 -18.42 -5.61
N ALA A 7 -3.14 -19.48 -6.40
CA ALA A 7 -2.55 -20.79 -6.06
C ALA A 7 -1.02 -20.75 -5.87
N LYS A 8 -0.33 -19.84 -6.57
CA LYS A 8 1.11 -19.58 -6.43
C LYS A 8 1.45 -18.56 -5.33
N LYS A 9 0.46 -18.10 -4.54
CA LYS A 9 0.59 -16.99 -3.57
C LYS A 9 1.10 -15.68 -4.21
N GLN A 10 0.79 -15.47 -5.49
CA GLN A 10 1.10 -14.25 -6.21
C GLN A 10 -0.14 -13.34 -6.25
N ARG A 11 0.09 -12.03 -6.39
CA ARG A 11 -0.99 -11.02 -6.41
C ARG A 11 -1.36 -10.60 -7.82
N THR A 12 -2.62 -10.19 -7.95
CA THR A 12 -3.19 -9.67 -9.18
C THR A 12 -3.77 -8.28 -8.98
N LEU A 13 -3.50 -7.38 -9.92
CA LEU A 13 -4.22 -6.12 -10.07
C LEU A 13 -5.15 -6.20 -11.28
N VAL A 14 -6.38 -5.73 -11.14
CA VAL A 14 -7.33 -5.61 -12.23
C VAL A 14 -7.77 -4.17 -12.38
N THR A 15 -7.67 -3.63 -13.59
CA THR A 15 -8.21 -2.30 -13.92
C THR A 15 -9.47 -2.40 -14.76
N THR A 16 -10.54 -1.75 -14.30
CA THR A 16 -11.81 -1.61 -15.03
C THR A 16 -11.99 -0.16 -15.52
N LEU A 17 -13.11 0.15 -16.16
CA LEU A 17 -13.45 1.53 -16.58
C LEU A 17 -14.49 2.20 -15.68
N THR A 18 -15.44 1.43 -15.14
CA THR A 18 -16.55 1.95 -14.35
C THR A 18 -16.54 1.39 -12.93
N ILE A 19 -17.16 2.14 -12.01
CA ILE A 19 -17.37 1.74 -10.62
C ILE A 19 -18.18 0.43 -10.57
N ARG A 20 -19.31 0.42 -11.27
CA ARG A 20 -20.20 -0.74 -11.36
C ARG A 20 -19.47 -2.00 -11.82
N MET A 21 -18.67 -1.92 -12.88
CA MET A 21 -17.89 -3.08 -13.34
C MET A 21 -16.85 -3.55 -12.32
N ALA A 22 -16.29 -2.64 -11.52
CA ALA A 22 -15.34 -3.00 -10.48
C ALA A 22 -16.04 -3.71 -9.32
N GLU A 23 -17.23 -3.24 -8.93
CA GLU A 23 -18.09 -3.86 -7.91
C GLU A 23 -18.56 -5.24 -8.37
N ASP A 24 -19.20 -5.32 -9.53
CA ASP A 24 -19.69 -6.58 -10.12
C ASP A 24 -18.56 -7.63 -10.24
N LEU A 25 -17.36 -7.20 -10.66
CA LEU A 25 -16.21 -8.11 -10.77
C LEU A 25 -15.67 -8.53 -9.41
N THR A 26 -15.70 -7.65 -8.41
CA THR A 26 -15.27 -7.96 -7.05
C THR A 26 -16.18 -9.01 -6.45
N ASP A 27 -17.49 -8.83 -6.59
CA ASP A 27 -18.50 -9.77 -6.10
C ASP A 27 -18.34 -11.13 -6.79
N TYR A 28 -18.26 -11.13 -8.12
CA TYR A 28 -18.05 -12.36 -8.89
C TYR A 28 -16.80 -13.12 -8.46
N LEU A 29 -15.65 -12.43 -8.30
CA LEU A 29 -14.42 -13.10 -7.89
C LEU A 29 -14.48 -13.63 -6.45
N THR A 30 -15.20 -12.92 -5.58
CA THR A 30 -15.43 -13.32 -4.18
C THR A 30 -16.30 -14.58 -4.11
N GLU A 31 -17.39 -14.64 -4.88
CA GLU A 31 -18.23 -15.85 -5.03
C GLU A 31 -17.44 -17.05 -5.57
N GLN A 32 -16.44 -16.79 -6.41
CA GLN A 32 -15.51 -17.80 -6.93
C GLN A 32 -14.45 -18.25 -5.91
N GLY A 33 -14.51 -17.78 -4.67
CA GLY A 33 -13.65 -18.17 -3.55
C GLY A 33 -12.29 -17.45 -3.52
N LEU A 34 -12.13 -16.35 -4.25
CA LEU A 34 -10.90 -15.54 -4.20
C LEU A 34 -11.03 -14.45 -3.14
N LYS A 35 -9.91 -14.11 -2.50
CA LYS A 35 -9.84 -12.98 -1.57
C LYS A 35 -9.61 -11.70 -2.37
N VAL A 36 -10.66 -10.89 -2.52
CA VAL A 36 -10.64 -9.71 -3.39
C VAL A 36 -10.96 -8.46 -2.58
N ALA A 37 -10.26 -7.37 -2.88
CA ALA A 37 -10.61 -6.04 -2.41
C ALA A 37 -10.92 -5.11 -3.58
N TYR A 38 -11.97 -4.30 -3.41
CA TYR A 38 -12.28 -3.21 -4.31
C TYR A 38 -11.58 -1.93 -3.86
N LEU A 39 -10.81 -1.32 -4.75
CA LEU A 39 -10.14 -0.06 -4.52
C LEU A 39 -10.93 1.07 -5.21
N HIS A 40 -11.84 1.64 -4.44
CA HIS A 40 -12.72 2.73 -4.87
C HIS A 40 -11.98 4.08 -4.91
N HIS A 41 -12.42 4.96 -5.82
CA HIS A 41 -11.78 6.25 -6.09
C HIS A 41 -12.02 7.32 -5.00
N GLN A 42 -13.06 7.15 -4.18
CA GLN A 42 -13.43 8.01 -3.04
C GLN A 42 -13.05 7.41 -1.68
N ILE A 43 -12.34 6.27 -1.65
CA ILE A 43 -11.79 5.73 -0.39
C ILE A 43 -10.90 6.81 0.20
N ASP A 44 -11.13 7.13 1.49
CA ASP A 44 -10.35 8.10 2.23
C ASP A 44 -8.85 7.80 2.09
N THR A 45 -8.01 8.85 2.13
CA THR A 45 -6.54 8.74 2.00
C THR A 45 -5.91 7.79 3.02
N LEU A 46 -6.63 7.39 4.06
CA LEU A 46 -6.18 6.48 5.12
C LEU A 46 -6.43 4.99 4.82
N GLU A 47 -7.52 4.63 4.14
CA GLU A 47 -7.91 3.21 3.93
C GLU A 47 -7.21 2.56 2.74
N ARG A 48 -6.86 3.35 1.71
CA ARG A 48 -6.19 2.85 0.50
C ARG A 48 -4.82 2.21 0.78
N PRO A 49 -3.95 2.79 1.62
CA PRO A 49 -2.71 2.13 2.07
C PRO A 49 -2.94 0.79 2.77
N GLU A 50 -4.02 0.66 3.54
CA GLU A 50 -4.35 -0.57 4.28
C GLU A 50 -4.72 -1.71 3.32
N ILE A 51 -5.60 -1.46 2.35
CA ILE A 51 -5.97 -2.46 1.33
C ILE A 51 -4.73 -2.96 0.57
N LEU A 52 -3.82 -2.05 0.22
CA LEU A 52 -2.59 -2.43 -0.48
C LEU A 52 -1.61 -3.17 0.43
N ARG A 53 -1.55 -2.85 1.71
CA ARG A 53 -0.79 -3.63 2.71
C ARG A 53 -1.36 -5.03 2.85
N ASP A 54 -2.67 -5.16 2.88
CA ASP A 54 -3.40 -6.43 2.97
C ASP A 54 -3.21 -7.29 1.72
N LEU A 55 -3.10 -6.66 0.55
CA LEU A 55 -2.69 -7.33 -0.68
C LEU A 55 -1.25 -7.87 -0.54
N ARG A 56 -0.31 -7.09 0.01
CA ARG A 56 1.08 -7.55 0.19
C ARG A 56 1.19 -8.67 1.23
N SER A 57 0.47 -8.57 2.35
CA SER A 57 0.46 -9.57 3.42
C SER A 57 -0.28 -10.87 3.00
N GLY A 58 -1.06 -10.83 1.93
CA GLY A 58 -1.81 -11.99 1.41
C GLY A 58 -3.15 -12.22 2.07
N ILE A 59 -3.67 -11.20 2.74
CA ILE A 59 -5.09 -11.13 3.11
C ILE A 59 -5.92 -11.08 1.83
N TYR A 60 -5.51 -10.27 0.85
CA TYR A 60 -6.11 -10.27 -0.49
C TYR A 60 -5.15 -10.91 -1.50
N ASP A 61 -5.73 -11.62 -2.48
CA ASP A 61 -5.03 -12.12 -3.66
C ASP A 61 -5.19 -11.18 -4.86
N VAL A 62 -6.29 -10.41 -4.88
CA VAL A 62 -6.69 -9.56 -6.00
C VAL A 62 -7.13 -8.20 -5.50
N VAL A 63 -6.69 -7.15 -6.18
CA VAL A 63 -7.29 -5.81 -6.06
C VAL A 63 -7.89 -5.43 -7.40
N VAL A 64 -9.17 -5.05 -7.37
CA VAL A 64 -9.91 -4.51 -8.52
C VAL A 64 -10.05 -3.00 -8.32
N GLY A 65 -9.81 -2.20 -9.36
CA GLY A 65 -10.03 -0.76 -9.27
C GLY A 65 -10.07 -0.09 -10.63
N ILE A 66 -10.41 1.20 -10.64
CA ILE A 66 -10.48 1.99 -11.89
C ILE A 66 -9.12 2.62 -12.17
N ASN A 67 -8.61 3.34 -11.17
CA ASN A 67 -7.34 4.04 -11.25
C ASN A 67 -6.41 3.60 -10.11
N LEU A 68 -5.56 2.62 -10.42
CA LEU A 68 -4.52 2.13 -9.53
C LEU A 68 -3.24 2.98 -9.61
N LEU A 69 -3.24 4.09 -10.37
CA LEU A 69 -2.04 4.86 -10.73
C LEU A 69 -1.59 5.88 -9.69
N ARG A 70 -2.34 6.12 -8.62
CA ARG A 70 -2.11 7.29 -7.77
C ARG A 70 -0.94 7.18 -6.78
N GLU A 71 -0.34 6.01 -6.55
CA GLU A 71 0.60 5.85 -5.42
C GLU A 71 1.92 5.19 -5.80
N GLY A 72 2.99 5.67 -5.15
CA GLY A 72 4.35 5.13 -5.18
C GLY A 72 4.50 3.78 -4.46
N LEU A 73 3.43 3.01 -4.35
CA LEU A 73 3.47 1.70 -3.71
C LEU A 73 4.15 0.67 -4.59
N ASP A 74 5.08 -0.01 -3.94
CA ASP A 74 5.95 -1.02 -4.50
C ASP A 74 5.44 -2.40 -4.13
N LEU A 75 4.92 -3.11 -5.13
CA LEU A 75 4.24 -4.39 -4.98
C LEU A 75 5.02 -5.48 -5.74
N PRO A 76 6.19 -5.91 -5.24
CA PRO A 76 6.96 -6.99 -5.86
C PRO A 76 6.20 -8.32 -5.88
N GLU A 77 5.13 -8.46 -5.11
CA GLU A 77 4.25 -9.63 -5.06
C GLU A 77 3.24 -9.69 -6.23
N VAL A 78 3.04 -8.58 -6.95
CA VAL A 78 2.12 -8.51 -8.10
C VAL A 78 2.76 -9.11 -9.34
N SER A 79 2.28 -10.28 -9.73
CA SER A 79 2.75 -11.00 -10.92
C SER A 79 1.85 -10.81 -12.14
N LEU A 80 0.61 -10.36 -11.94
CA LEU A 80 -0.37 -10.21 -12.99
C LEU A 80 -1.06 -8.85 -12.89
N VAL A 81 -1.13 -8.17 -14.04
CA VAL A 81 -1.99 -6.99 -14.23
C VAL A 81 -2.96 -7.32 -15.36
N ALA A 82 -4.26 -7.27 -15.06
CA ALA A 82 -5.32 -7.45 -16.04
C ALA A 82 -5.98 -6.09 -16.33
N ILE A 83 -6.05 -5.70 -17.59
CA ILE A 83 -6.68 -4.45 -18.05
C ILE A 83 -7.93 -4.83 -18.83
N LEU A 84 -9.11 -4.57 -18.25
CA LEU A 84 -10.38 -4.75 -18.94
C LEU A 84 -10.66 -3.54 -19.84
N ASP A 85 -11.34 -3.79 -20.96
CA ASP A 85 -11.73 -2.78 -21.95
C ASP A 85 -10.53 -1.93 -22.38
N ALA A 86 -9.44 -2.61 -22.74
CA ALA A 86 -8.16 -1.95 -23.00
C ALA A 86 -8.16 -1.12 -24.29
N ASP A 87 -9.09 -1.39 -25.21
CA ASP A 87 -9.27 -0.69 -26.49
C ASP A 87 -10.16 0.54 -26.41
N LYS A 88 -10.88 0.75 -25.30
CA LYS A 88 -11.72 1.93 -25.10
C LYS A 88 -10.86 3.13 -24.76
N GLU A 89 -10.45 3.86 -25.80
CA GLU A 89 -9.64 5.06 -25.67
C GLU A 89 -10.33 6.08 -24.76
N SER A 90 -9.65 6.37 -23.65
CA SER A 90 -10.09 7.27 -22.59
C SER A 90 -8.85 7.74 -21.84
N PHE A 91 -9.01 8.67 -20.90
CA PHE A 91 -7.90 9.09 -20.04
C PHE A 91 -7.15 7.90 -19.39
N LEU A 92 -7.91 6.91 -18.92
CA LEU A 92 -7.40 5.71 -18.24
C LEU A 92 -6.81 4.64 -19.17
N ARG A 93 -6.96 4.81 -20.50
CA ARG A 93 -6.46 3.90 -21.54
C ARG A 93 -5.59 4.65 -22.56
N SER A 94 -5.13 5.84 -22.21
CA SER A 94 -4.10 6.56 -22.95
C SER A 94 -2.78 5.77 -22.92
N GLU A 95 -1.92 6.02 -23.90
CA GLU A 95 -0.57 5.42 -23.98
C GLU A 95 0.18 5.50 -22.64
N SER A 96 0.21 6.69 -22.02
CA SER A 96 0.91 6.92 -20.75
C SER A 96 0.27 6.15 -19.60
N ALA A 97 -1.06 6.13 -19.51
CA ALA A 97 -1.78 5.38 -18.47
C ALA A 97 -1.53 3.88 -18.60
N LEU A 98 -1.59 3.33 -19.82
CA LEU A 98 -1.32 1.92 -20.08
C LEU A 98 0.12 1.55 -19.67
N ILE A 99 1.12 2.34 -20.08
CA ILE A 99 2.52 2.11 -19.69
C ILE A 99 2.68 2.07 -18.17
N GLN A 100 2.03 3.00 -17.44
CA GLN A 100 2.10 3.03 -15.99
C GLN A 100 1.42 1.83 -15.33
N VAL A 101 0.24 1.42 -15.82
CA VAL A 101 -0.48 0.24 -15.31
C VAL A 101 0.36 -1.03 -15.55
N MET A 102 0.90 -1.19 -16.75
CA MET A 102 1.79 -2.32 -17.09
C MET A 102 3.05 -2.36 -16.22
N GLY A 103 3.60 -1.18 -15.90
CA GLY A 103 4.76 -1.03 -15.02
C GLY A 103 4.57 -1.62 -13.62
N ARG A 104 3.32 -1.82 -13.16
CA ARG A 104 3.04 -2.47 -11.87
C ARG A 104 3.43 -3.94 -11.83
N ALA A 105 3.42 -4.63 -12.97
CA ALA A 105 3.89 -6.03 -13.08
C ALA A 105 5.42 -6.13 -13.22
N ALA A 106 6.12 -5.04 -13.55
CA ALA A 106 7.53 -5.08 -13.93
C ALA A 106 8.49 -5.41 -12.77
N ARG A 107 8.00 -5.42 -11.53
CA ARG A 107 8.79 -5.70 -10.33
C ARG A 107 8.79 -7.18 -9.92
N HIS A 108 7.97 -7.99 -10.56
CA HIS A 108 7.89 -9.42 -10.31
C HIS A 108 8.55 -10.19 -11.47
N ILE A 109 9.31 -11.25 -11.16
CA ILE A 109 10.05 -12.03 -12.17
C ILE A 109 9.13 -12.71 -13.20
N GLU A 110 7.99 -13.24 -12.74
CA GLU A 110 6.91 -13.75 -13.61
C GLU A 110 5.90 -12.66 -14.02
N GLY A 111 6.27 -11.38 -13.96
CA GLY A 111 5.41 -10.26 -14.26
C GLY A 111 4.78 -10.36 -15.65
N LYS A 112 3.44 -10.38 -15.70
CA LYS A 112 2.64 -10.49 -16.92
C LYS A 112 1.51 -9.47 -16.93
N VAL A 113 1.24 -8.93 -18.10
CA VAL A 113 0.07 -8.08 -18.37
C VAL A 113 -0.86 -8.82 -19.33
N ILE A 114 -2.15 -8.76 -19.07
CA ILE A 114 -3.19 -9.21 -20.00
C ILE A 114 -4.11 -8.02 -20.28
N MET A 115 -4.28 -7.70 -21.55
CA MET A 115 -5.18 -6.64 -22.03
C MET A 115 -6.36 -7.30 -22.72
N TYR A 116 -7.56 -7.13 -22.18
CA TYR A 116 -8.80 -7.62 -22.79
C TYR A 116 -9.37 -6.51 -23.66
N ALA A 117 -9.52 -6.79 -24.95
CA ALA A 117 -9.92 -5.84 -25.97
C ALA A 117 -10.45 -6.58 -27.19
N ASP A 118 -11.37 -5.95 -27.93
CA ASP A 118 -11.85 -6.46 -29.21
C ASP A 118 -10.87 -6.08 -30.34
N THR A 119 -10.22 -4.92 -30.21
CA THR A 119 -9.30 -4.38 -31.22
C THR A 119 -8.01 -3.86 -30.59
N ILE A 120 -6.94 -3.70 -31.38
CA ILE A 120 -5.71 -3.06 -30.90
C ILE A 120 -5.79 -1.57 -31.21
N SER A 121 -6.04 -0.74 -30.19
CA SER A 121 -6.07 0.71 -30.34
C SER A 121 -4.69 1.33 -30.59
N SER A 122 -4.66 2.61 -30.97
CA SER A 122 -3.42 3.34 -31.21
C SER A 122 -2.58 3.45 -29.93
N SER A 123 -3.25 3.72 -28.80
CA SER A 123 -2.65 3.80 -27.47
C SER A 123 -2.07 2.45 -27.02
N MET A 124 -2.80 1.36 -27.27
CA MET A 124 -2.31 0.00 -26.99
C MET A 124 -1.06 -0.32 -27.79
N LYS A 125 -1.08 -0.07 -29.11
CA LYS A 125 0.05 -0.38 -29.99
C LYS A 125 1.33 0.33 -29.53
N LYS A 126 1.24 1.62 -29.20
CA LYS A 126 2.39 2.41 -28.72
C LYS A 126 2.89 1.91 -27.36
N ALA A 127 1.98 1.67 -26.42
CA ALA A 127 2.32 1.19 -25.09
C ALA A 127 2.99 -0.20 -25.12
N ILE A 128 2.48 -1.12 -25.94
CA ILE A 128 3.05 -2.46 -26.15
C ILE A 128 4.45 -2.33 -26.78
N SER A 129 4.56 -1.55 -27.85
CA SER A 129 5.84 -1.35 -28.56
C SER A 129 6.93 -0.79 -27.65
N GLU A 130 6.59 0.20 -26.82
CA GLU A 130 7.54 0.79 -25.86
C GLU A 130 7.93 -0.21 -24.76
N THR A 131 6.99 -1.03 -24.30
CA THR A 131 7.26 -2.08 -23.30
C THR A 131 8.19 -3.15 -23.86
N GLU A 132 7.95 -3.60 -25.09
CA GLU A 132 8.79 -4.58 -25.78
C GLU A 132 10.18 -4.03 -26.08
N ARG A 133 10.27 -2.77 -26.53
CA ARG A 133 11.56 -2.09 -26.77
C ARG A 133 12.40 -2.04 -25.50
N ARG A 134 11.82 -1.63 -24.36
CA ARG A 134 12.51 -1.61 -23.06
C ARG A 134 12.93 -3.00 -22.62
N ARG A 135 12.05 -4.00 -22.73
CA ARG A 135 12.34 -5.38 -22.36
C ARG A 135 13.48 -5.97 -23.19
N LYS A 136 13.53 -5.69 -24.50
CA LYS A 136 14.62 -6.13 -25.38
C LYS A 136 15.96 -5.59 -24.92
N ILE A 137 16.05 -4.28 -24.66
CA ILE A 137 17.28 -3.64 -24.16
C ILE A 137 17.72 -4.27 -22.83
N GLN A 138 16.77 -4.51 -21.92
CA GLN A 138 17.06 -5.15 -20.62
C GLN A 138 17.59 -6.58 -20.77
N ILE A 139 17.01 -7.38 -21.67
CA ILE A 139 17.46 -8.76 -21.92
C ILE A 139 18.87 -8.78 -22.53
N GLU A 140 19.12 -7.91 -23.51
CA GLU A 140 20.45 -7.78 -24.13
C GLU A 140 21.51 -7.35 -23.12
N TYR A 141 21.19 -6.36 -22.28
CA TYR A 141 22.05 -5.92 -21.20
C TYR A 141 22.31 -7.05 -20.19
N ASN A 142 21.26 -7.73 -19.72
CA ASN A 142 21.40 -8.83 -18.77
C ASN A 142 22.26 -9.97 -19.33
N LYS A 143 22.09 -10.32 -20.61
CA LYS A 143 22.89 -11.34 -21.28
C LYS A 143 24.36 -10.92 -21.39
N LYS A 144 24.63 -9.66 -21.75
CA LYS A 144 25.98 -9.12 -21.86
C LYS A 144 26.71 -9.06 -20.51
N HIS A 145 25.97 -8.82 -19.43
CA HIS A 145 26.52 -8.64 -18.09
C HIS A 145 26.32 -9.86 -17.17
N HIS A 146 25.81 -10.98 -17.69
CA HIS A 146 25.51 -12.20 -16.93
C HIS A 146 24.59 -11.97 -15.70
N ILE A 147 23.64 -11.05 -15.82
CA ILE A 147 22.69 -10.72 -14.75
C ILE A 147 21.49 -11.66 -14.84
N ILE A 148 21.21 -12.39 -13.75
CA ILE A 148 20.00 -13.19 -13.60
C ILE A 148 18.93 -12.32 -12.93
N PRO A 149 17.77 -12.07 -13.59
CA PRO A 149 16.69 -11.34 -12.96
C PRO A 149 16.25 -12.01 -11.66
N SER A 150 16.17 -11.24 -10.57
CA SER A 150 15.72 -11.71 -9.27
C SER A 150 14.67 -10.77 -8.72
N SER A 151 13.65 -11.31 -8.06
CA SER A 151 12.63 -10.49 -7.40
C SER A 151 13.23 -9.79 -6.18
N ILE A 152 12.97 -8.50 -6.02
CA ILE A 152 13.37 -7.75 -4.84
C ILE A 152 12.51 -8.23 -3.67
N LYS A 153 13.12 -8.92 -2.69
CA LYS A 153 12.45 -9.27 -1.43
C LYS A 153 12.43 -8.05 -0.52
N LYS A 154 11.43 -7.20 -0.65
CA LYS A 154 11.24 -6.04 0.23
C LYS A 154 10.41 -6.46 1.44
N ALA A 155 10.92 -6.27 2.65
CA ALA A 155 10.17 -6.59 3.86
C ALA A 155 8.82 -5.84 3.86
N VAL A 156 7.72 -6.58 4.07
CA VAL A 156 6.35 -6.02 4.13
C VAL A 156 6.24 -4.99 5.27
N ALA A 157 7.07 -5.14 6.31
CA ALA A 157 7.01 -4.36 7.54
C ALA A 157 7.70 -2.98 7.48
N ALA A 158 8.59 -2.70 6.52
CA ALA A 158 9.53 -1.58 6.70
C ALA A 158 8.99 -0.17 6.34
N VAL A 159 7.74 -0.04 5.90
CA VAL A 159 7.18 1.29 5.53
C VAL A 159 6.06 1.74 6.47
N PHE A 160 5.35 0.81 7.12
CA PHE A 160 4.23 1.11 8.02
C PHE A 160 4.04 0.00 9.07
N ALA A 161 5.12 -0.46 9.73
CA ALA A 161 4.93 -1.27 10.93
C ALA A 161 4.26 -0.38 11.99
N PRO A 162 3.07 -0.73 12.52
CA PRO A 162 2.74 -0.28 13.86
C PRO A 162 3.87 -0.76 14.75
N ALA A 163 4.38 0.12 15.61
CA ALA A 163 5.40 -0.26 16.57
C ALA A 163 4.94 -1.53 17.31
N PRO A 164 5.85 -2.43 17.73
CA PRO A 164 5.47 -3.50 18.66
C PRO A 164 4.66 -2.84 19.80
N PRO A 165 3.58 -3.47 20.30
CA PRO A 165 2.81 -2.90 21.39
C PRO A 165 3.83 -2.55 22.48
N ILE A 166 4.01 -1.25 22.68
CA ILE A 166 4.93 -0.76 23.69
C ILE A 166 4.36 -1.37 24.97
N SER A 167 5.12 -2.33 25.52
CA SER A 167 4.92 -2.91 26.84
C SER A 167 4.30 -1.83 27.71
N GLU A 168 3.06 -2.07 28.15
CA GLU A 168 2.25 -1.16 28.95
C GLU A 168 3.16 -0.27 29.77
N VAL A 169 3.35 0.98 29.32
CA VAL A 169 4.01 1.95 30.19
C VAL A 169 3.10 1.98 31.41
N PRO A 170 3.59 1.62 32.60
CA PRO A 170 2.72 1.40 33.74
C PRO A 170 1.86 2.64 33.89
N ILE A 171 0.55 2.46 33.82
CA ILE A 171 -0.41 3.52 34.07
C ILE A 171 -0.15 3.90 35.52
N LEU A 172 0.66 4.95 35.72
CA LEU A 172 0.98 5.47 37.04
C LEU A 172 -0.35 5.81 37.71
N ASP A 173 -0.65 5.09 38.79
CA ASP A 173 -1.87 5.23 39.57
C ASP A 173 -1.98 6.68 40.05
N THR A 174 -2.85 7.46 39.41
CA THR A 174 -2.94 8.93 39.56
C THR A 174 -3.53 9.39 40.90
N LYS A 175 -3.57 8.54 41.92
CA LYS A 175 -4.18 8.83 43.23
C LYS A 175 -3.19 9.20 44.35
N LYS A 176 -1.86 9.14 44.14
CA LYS A 176 -0.86 9.40 45.20
C LYS A 176 0.40 10.16 44.73
N ILE A 177 0.27 11.19 43.90
CA ILE A 177 1.44 11.99 43.47
C ILE A 177 1.43 13.36 44.18
N PRO A 178 2.48 13.69 44.97
CA PRO A 178 2.71 15.02 45.53
C PRO A 178 2.81 16.11 44.45
N PRO A 179 2.36 17.36 44.71
CA PRO A 179 2.36 18.45 43.71
C PRO A 179 3.74 18.72 43.08
N ASP A 180 4.82 18.60 43.86
CA ASP A 180 6.18 18.84 43.38
C ASP A 180 6.71 17.76 42.42
N GLU A 181 6.16 16.55 42.46
CA GLU A 181 6.54 15.47 41.55
C GLU A 181 5.87 15.60 40.17
N ILE A 182 4.68 16.19 40.09
CA ILE A 182 3.93 16.34 38.84
C ILE A 182 4.72 17.17 37.82
N LYS A 183 5.34 18.27 38.27
CA LYS A 183 6.17 19.13 37.41
C LYS A 183 7.42 18.39 36.90
N ARG A 184 8.03 17.53 37.72
CA ARG A 184 9.18 16.70 37.31
C ARG A 184 8.77 15.64 36.28
N ILE A 185 7.67 14.93 36.54
CA ILE A 185 7.13 13.90 35.65
C ILE A 185 6.74 14.50 34.29
N ILE A 186 6.10 15.68 34.27
CA ILE A 186 5.78 16.38 33.01
C ILE A 186 7.05 16.72 32.23
N LYS A 187 8.12 17.16 32.90
CA LYS A 187 9.40 17.48 32.26
C LYS A 187 10.03 16.23 31.63
N ASP A 188 10.03 15.11 32.35
CA ASP A 188 10.60 13.85 31.85
C ASP A 188 9.79 13.28 30.68
N LEU A 189 8.45 13.31 30.77
CA LEU A 189 7.58 12.89 29.66
C LEU A 189 7.73 13.81 28.44
N THR A 190 7.94 15.12 28.64
CA THR A 190 8.20 16.07 27.54
C THR A 190 9.51 15.74 26.83
N ASN A 191 10.56 15.39 27.57
CA ASN A 191 11.82 14.96 26.99
C ASN A 191 11.67 13.65 26.20
N GLN A 192 10.94 12.68 26.74
CA GLN A 192 10.64 11.42 26.03
C GLN A 192 9.80 11.65 24.77
N MET A 193 8.85 12.57 24.80
CA MET A 193 8.01 12.94 23.65
C MET A 193 8.86 13.58 22.54
N ASN A 194 9.76 14.50 22.90
CA ASN A 194 10.65 15.16 21.95
C ASN A 194 11.63 14.16 21.32
N LEU A 195 12.15 13.23 22.11
CA LEU A 195 13.05 12.18 21.63
C LEU A 195 12.32 11.18 20.70
N ALA A 196 11.07 10.83 21.03
CA ALA A 196 10.20 10.05 20.15
C ALA A 196 9.91 10.79 18.83
N ALA A 197 9.64 12.10 18.88
CA ALA A 197 9.42 12.91 17.67
C ALA A 197 10.69 13.01 16.79
N GLN A 198 11.88 13.13 17.39
CA GLN A 198 13.15 13.13 16.67
C GLN A 198 13.44 11.78 16.00
N ASN A 199 13.05 10.68 16.63
CA ASN A 199 13.18 9.33 16.09
C ASN A 199 12.06 8.94 15.12
N LEU A 200 11.19 9.89 14.72
CA LEU A 200 10.03 9.67 13.84
C LEU A 200 8.99 8.69 14.41
N GLU A 201 8.97 8.49 15.74
CA GLU A 201 8.00 7.66 16.48
C GLU A 201 6.74 8.47 16.85
N PHE A 202 5.97 8.91 15.84
CA PHE A 202 4.88 9.87 16.01
C PHE A 202 3.72 9.37 16.90
N GLU A 203 3.40 8.08 16.88
CA GLU A 203 2.35 7.49 17.73
C GLU A 203 2.74 7.55 19.22
N LYS A 204 4.00 7.27 19.54
CA LYS A 204 4.53 7.36 20.91
C LYS A 204 4.57 8.80 21.39
N ALA A 205 4.96 9.73 20.52
CA ALA A 205 4.90 11.15 20.81
C ALA A 205 3.45 11.62 21.08
N ALA A 206 2.46 11.11 20.34
CA ALA A 206 1.05 11.41 20.55
C ALA A 206 0.52 10.88 21.91
N LEU A 207 0.87 9.64 22.28
CA LEU A 207 0.51 9.06 23.58
C LEU A 207 1.11 9.85 24.75
N LEU A 208 2.39 10.19 24.66
CA LEU A 208 3.08 10.99 25.69
C LEU A 208 2.48 12.40 25.80
N ARG A 209 2.12 13.02 24.67
CA ARG A 209 1.40 14.31 24.65
C ARG A 209 0.07 14.23 25.39
N ASP A 210 -0.71 13.18 25.14
CA ASP A 210 -2.02 13.02 25.75
C ASP A 210 -1.92 12.71 27.26
N GLN A 211 -0.89 11.99 27.69
CA GLN A 211 -0.55 11.81 29.11
C GLN A 211 -0.14 13.12 29.78
N ILE A 212 0.72 13.92 29.14
CA ILE A 212 1.12 15.26 29.64
C ILE A 212 -0.11 16.16 29.79
N LYS A 213 -1.06 16.12 28.84
CA LYS A 213 -2.29 16.90 28.90
C LYS A 213 -3.17 16.50 30.10
N LYS A 214 -3.29 15.21 30.39
CA LYS A 214 -4.02 14.71 31.57
C LYS A 214 -3.35 15.17 32.88
N LEU A 215 -2.02 15.08 32.97
CA LEU A 215 -1.27 15.52 34.15
C LEU A 215 -1.37 17.04 34.38
N LYS A 216 -1.31 17.85 33.32
CA LYS A 216 -1.51 19.30 33.40
C LYS A 216 -2.93 19.68 33.87
N GLN A 217 -3.95 18.94 33.42
CA GLN A 217 -5.33 19.15 33.87
C GLN A 217 -5.55 18.76 35.35
N LEU A 218 -4.81 17.76 35.84
CA LEU A 218 -4.80 17.37 37.25
C LEU A 218 -4.11 18.41 38.14
N ASP A 219 -3.01 19.00 37.65
CA ASP A 219 -2.30 20.09 38.34
C ASP A 219 -3.20 21.33 38.46
N SER A 220 -3.83 21.76 37.36
CA SER A 220 -4.70 22.94 37.34
C SER A 220 -5.99 22.79 38.17
N LYS A 221 -6.48 21.56 38.37
CA LYS A 221 -7.67 21.29 39.19
C LYS A 221 -7.38 21.24 40.70
N ARG A 222 -6.09 21.20 41.10
CA ARG A 222 -5.67 21.20 42.51
C ARG A 222 -5.28 22.59 43.01
N GLU A 223 -5.10 23.56 42.11
CA GLU A 223 -4.84 24.97 42.44
C GLU A 223 -6.12 25.82 42.62
N ILE A 224 -7.31 25.22 42.45
CA ILE A 224 -8.64 25.81 42.72
C ILE A 224 -9.22 25.16 43.97
#